data_AF-A0A937SH88-F1
#
_entry.id   AF-A0A937SH88-F1
#
_cell.length_a   1.000
_cell.length_b   1.000
_cell.length_c   1.000
_cell.angle_alpha   90.00
_cell.angle_beta   90.00
_cell.angle_gamma   90.00
#
_symmetry.space_group_name_H-M   'P 1'
#
loop_
_entity.id
_entity.type
_entity.pdbx_description
1 polymer ?
#
loop_
_entity_poly.entity_id
_entity_poly.type
_entity_poly.pdbx_seq_one_letter_code
_entity_poly.pdbx_strand_id
1 'polypeptide(L)'
;MAEMLAGTFYLRYAALLDRQPVERHAGLLALHAETLAEYTAWVQAITPTAAASPSSDGRPLSLVVGHIAAWDRFLIQAGGQMLSGVAWPSFMDLRGYLDEDARRQDFESIDAFNAHCAGRQRGLAWDRLQSAALDLACASAALFASPCLLTAERLERTRPTTWGLHGDRRASAPVGWQIWMILMEHESVEHAADLARAAAG
;
A
#
# COMPACT_ATOMS: atom_id res chain seq x y z
N MET A 1 18.56 6.64 8.36
CA MET A 1 17.73 7.21 7.28
C MET A 1 16.35 6.56 7.24
N ALA A 2 16.25 5.23 7.11
CA ALA A 2 14.98 4.50 7.13
C ALA A 2 14.09 4.76 8.37
N GLU A 3 14.65 4.66 9.58
CA GLU A 3 13.92 4.95 10.83
C GLU A 3 13.41 6.40 10.92
N MET A 4 14.16 7.35 10.34
CA MET A 4 13.78 8.76 10.32
C MET A 4 12.64 9.02 9.31
N LEU A 5 12.66 8.34 8.15
CA LEU A 5 11.58 8.40 7.16
C LEU A 5 10.30 7.78 7.72
N ALA A 6 10.40 6.58 8.33
CA ALA A 6 9.32 5.93 9.04
C ALA A 6 8.71 6.86 10.09
N GLY A 7 9.53 7.36 11.03
CA GLY A 7 9.06 8.26 12.09
C GLY A 7 8.37 9.51 11.55
N THR A 8 8.89 10.09 10.46
CA THR A 8 8.31 11.28 9.82
C THR A 8 6.94 10.97 9.20
N PHE A 9 6.82 9.85 8.48
CA PHE A 9 5.55 9.41 7.89
C PHE A 9 4.46 9.24 8.95
N TYR A 10 4.68 8.42 9.99
CA TYR A 10 3.64 8.19 11.00
C TYR A 10 3.33 9.42 11.85
N LEU A 11 4.30 10.32 12.08
CA LEU A 11 4.03 11.59 12.73
C LEU A 11 3.08 12.47 11.90
N ARG A 12 3.32 12.56 10.59
CA ARG A 12 2.44 13.29 9.67
C ARG A 12 1.06 12.65 9.61
N TYR A 13 0.99 11.33 9.50
CA TYR A 13 -0.27 10.60 9.49
C TYR A 13 -1.08 10.82 10.78
N ALA A 14 -0.44 10.64 11.95
CA ALA A 14 -1.10 10.86 13.24
C ALA A 14 -1.64 12.29 13.38
N ALA A 15 -0.86 13.30 12.99
CA ALA A 15 -1.29 14.70 13.01
C ALA A 15 -2.47 14.99 12.05
N LEU A 16 -2.64 14.20 10.99
CA LEU A 16 -3.80 14.30 10.10
C LEU A 16 -5.04 13.64 10.70
N LEU A 17 -4.88 12.58 11.51
CA LEU A 17 -6.02 11.91 12.14
C LEU A 17 -6.80 12.83 13.09
N ASP A 18 -6.14 13.79 13.73
CA ASP A 18 -6.79 14.74 14.64
C ASP A 18 -7.59 15.84 13.92
N ARG A 19 -7.53 15.91 12.59
CA ARG A 19 -8.22 16.94 11.79
C ARG A 19 -9.66 16.56 11.46
N GLN A 20 -10.45 17.54 11.03
CA GLN A 20 -11.79 17.26 10.49
C GLN A 20 -11.71 16.39 9.24
N PRO A 21 -12.71 15.56 8.92
CA PRO A 21 -12.61 14.57 7.84
C PRO A 21 -12.18 15.13 6.48
N VAL A 22 -12.68 16.31 6.10
CA VAL A 22 -12.33 16.97 4.83
C VAL A 22 -10.86 17.44 4.83
N GLU A 23 -10.39 18.01 5.94
CA GLU A 23 -9.01 18.47 6.08
C GLU A 23 -8.03 17.29 6.18
N ARG A 24 -8.45 16.21 6.86
CA ARG A 24 -7.73 14.94 6.91
C ARG A 24 -7.58 14.36 5.51
N HIS A 25 -8.66 14.29 4.73
CA HIS A 25 -8.64 13.81 3.36
C HIS A 25 -7.68 14.62 2.50
N ALA A 26 -7.79 15.96 2.50
CA ALA A 26 -6.91 16.82 1.73
C ALA A 26 -5.43 16.67 2.13
N GLY A 27 -5.14 16.53 3.42
CA GLY A 27 -3.78 16.30 3.90
C GLY A 27 -3.23 14.91 3.54
N LEU A 28 -4.07 13.88 3.58
CA LEU A 28 -3.70 12.52 3.13
C LEU A 28 -3.52 12.46 1.61
N LEU A 29 -4.28 13.24 0.83
CA LEU A 29 -4.03 13.38 -0.60
C LEU A 29 -2.64 13.95 -0.89
N ALA A 30 -2.26 15.01 -0.18
CA ALA A 30 -0.92 15.60 -0.34
C ALA A 30 0.18 14.60 0.07
N LEU A 31 0.00 13.92 1.20
CA LEU A 31 0.94 12.88 1.65
C LEU A 31 1.05 11.75 0.63
N HIS A 32 -0.06 11.24 0.11
CA HIS A 32 -0.08 10.18 -0.90
C HIS A 32 0.59 10.61 -2.20
N ALA A 33 0.37 11.85 -2.64
CA ALA A 33 1.02 12.36 -3.85
C ALA A 33 2.56 12.41 -3.71
N GLU A 34 3.07 12.79 -2.53
CA GLU A 34 4.50 12.75 -2.23
C GLU A 34 5.04 11.32 -2.20
N THR A 35 4.36 10.41 -1.46
CA THR A 35 4.72 8.99 -1.37
C THR A 35 4.74 8.33 -2.75
N LEU A 36 3.71 8.54 -3.56
CA LEU A 36 3.62 7.99 -4.91
C LEU A 36 4.74 8.50 -5.81
N ALA A 37 5.02 9.81 -5.77
CA ALA A 37 6.07 10.40 -6.60
C ALA A 37 7.45 9.80 -6.26
N GLU A 38 7.75 9.61 -4.98
CA GLU A 38 9.00 8.99 -4.52
C GLU A 38 9.07 7.50 -4.90
N TYR A 39 8.03 6.74 -4.58
CA TYR A 39 7.92 5.31 -4.88
C TYR A 39 8.08 5.03 -6.39
N THR A 40 7.32 5.74 -7.22
CA THR A 40 7.34 5.54 -8.68
C THR A 40 8.70 5.90 -9.27
N ALA A 41 9.34 6.98 -8.78
CA ALA A 41 10.69 7.35 -9.21
C ALA A 41 11.72 6.26 -8.89
N TRP A 42 11.67 5.68 -7.68
CA TRP A 42 12.56 4.57 -7.33
C TRP A 42 12.30 3.34 -8.19
N VAL A 43 11.04 2.90 -8.30
CA VAL A 43 10.69 1.69 -9.05
C VAL A 43 11.07 1.83 -10.52
N GLN A 44 10.90 3.00 -11.13
CA GLN A 44 11.32 3.29 -12.52
C GLN A 44 12.84 3.22 -12.71
N ALA A 45 13.63 3.65 -11.72
CA ALA A 45 15.08 3.66 -11.79
C ALA A 45 15.74 2.28 -11.60
N ILE A 46 15.03 1.31 -11.00
CA ILE A 46 15.56 -0.04 -10.76
C ILE A 46 15.78 -0.78 -12.09
N THR A 47 17.03 -1.17 -12.32
CA THR A 47 17.42 -1.98 -13.49
C THR A 47 17.09 -3.47 -13.29
N PRO A 48 16.99 -4.29 -14.36
CA PRO A 48 16.79 -5.73 -14.22
C PRO A 48 17.85 -6.42 -13.34
N THR A 49 19.11 -5.97 -13.41
CA THR A 49 20.20 -6.50 -12.58
C THR A 49 19.97 -6.16 -11.11
N ALA A 50 19.63 -4.91 -10.79
CA ALA A 50 19.31 -4.49 -9.42
C ALA A 50 18.06 -5.22 -8.88
N ALA A 51 17.03 -5.42 -9.70
CA ALA A 51 15.81 -6.15 -9.34
C ALA A 51 16.05 -7.62 -8.97
N ALA A 52 17.14 -8.23 -9.47
CA ALA A 52 17.55 -9.58 -9.12
C ALA A 52 18.37 -9.65 -7.82
N SER A 53 18.89 -8.52 -7.34
CA SER A 53 19.68 -8.45 -6.11
C SER A 53 18.81 -8.67 -4.88
N PRO A 54 19.37 -9.23 -3.80
CA PRO A 54 18.66 -9.42 -2.54
C PRO A 54 18.35 -8.08 -1.85
N SER A 55 17.14 -7.96 -1.31
CA SER A 55 16.73 -6.94 -0.33
C SER A 55 17.23 -7.28 1.06
N SER A 56 16.98 -6.37 2.02
CA SER A 56 17.36 -6.52 3.43
C SER A 56 16.77 -7.75 4.12
N ASP A 57 15.64 -8.27 3.65
CA ASP A 57 14.98 -9.49 4.14
C ASP A 57 15.36 -10.76 3.35
N GLY A 58 16.30 -10.65 2.41
CA GLY A 58 16.84 -11.75 1.62
C GLY A 58 16.01 -12.15 0.39
N ARG A 59 14.82 -11.58 0.18
CA ARG A 59 14.08 -11.76 -1.07
C ARG A 59 14.76 -11.01 -2.22
N PRO A 60 14.60 -11.40 -3.49
CA PRO A 60 14.96 -10.53 -4.60
C PRO A 60 14.11 -9.24 -4.57
N LEU A 61 14.70 -8.10 -4.92
CA LEU A 61 13.99 -6.81 -4.99
C LEU A 61 12.76 -6.83 -5.91
N SER A 62 12.81 -7.62 -6.98
CA SER A 62 11.65 -7.90 -7.84
C SER A 62 10.45 -8.48 -7.08
N LEU A 63 10.68 -9.35 -6.09
CA LEU A 63 9.61 -9.88 -5.24
C LEU A 63 9.15 -8.89 -4.17
N VAL A 64 10.00 -7.94 -3.76
CA VAL A 64 9.59 -6.83 -2.88
C VAL A 64 8.63 -5.90 -3.63
N VAL A 65 8.98 -5.51 -4.86
CA VAL A 65 8.10 -4.68 -5.70
C VAL A 65 6.81 -5.42 -6.05
N GLY A 66 6.89 -6.72 -6.35
CA GLY A 66 5.72 -7.56 -6.53
C GLY A 66 4.84 -7.65 -5.27
N HIS A 67 5.44 -7.73 -4.08
CA HIS A 67 4.71 -7.76 -2.81
C HIS A 67 3.88 -6.48 -2.59
N ILE A 68 4.47 -5.31 -2.83
CA ILE A 68 3.75 -4.02 -2.76
C ILE A 68 2.56 -4.02 -3.73
N ALA A 69 2.80 -4.39 -4.99
CA ALA A 69 1.76 -4.46 -6.01
C ALA A 69 0.61 -5.42 -5.63
N ALA A 70 0.92 -6.55 -4.99
CA ALA A 70 -0.10 -7.50 -4.54
C ALA A 70 -1.00 -6.90 -3.45
N TRP A 71 -0.43 -6.15 -2.51
CA TRP A 71 -1.18 -5.43 -1.49
C TRP A 71 -2.01 -4.31 -2.09
N ASP A 72 -1.46 -3.49 -2.99
CA ASP A 72 -2.19 -2.43 -3.68
C ASP A 72 -3.43 -2.97 -4.38
N ARG A 73 -3.30 -4.12 -5.07
CA ARG A 73 -4.45 -4.78 -5.69
C ARG A 73 -5.53 -5.12 -4.67
N PHE A 74 -5.16 -5.70 -3.53
CA PHE A 74 -6.15 -6.09 -2.52
C PHE A 74 -6.80 -4.85 -1.87
N LEU A 75 -6.03 -3.79 -1.67
CA LEU A 75 -6.50 -2.52 -1.13
C LEU A 75 -7.43 -1.78 -2.13
N ILE A 76 -7.14 -1.84 -3.43
CA ILE A 76 -8.06 -1.35 -4.48
C ILE A 76 -9.38 -2.12 -4.43
N GLN A 77 -9.34 -3.44 -4.26
CA GLN A 77 -10.56 -4.25 -4.12
C GLN A 77 -11.35 -3.87 -2.87
N ALA A 78 -10.66 -3.64 -1.74
CA ALA A 78 -11.28 -3.10 -0.53
C ALA A 78 -11.92 -1.72 -0.78
N GLY A 79 -11.26 -0.86 -1.55
CA GLY A 79 -11.80 0.39 -2.05
C GLY A 79 -13.10 0.21 -2.83
N GLY A 80 -13.16 -0.73 -3.76
CA GLY A 80 -14.38 -1.09 -4.49
C GLY A 80 -15.53 -1.55 -3.58
N GLN A 81 -15.21 -2.28 -2.51
CA GLN A 81 -16.20 -2.66 -1.50
C GLN A 81 -16.72 -1.44 -0.72
N MET A 82 -15.84 -0.53 -0.31
CA MET A 82 -16.23 0.73 0.34
C MET A 82 -17.10 1.60 -0.58
N LEU A 83 -16.80 1.64 -1.88
CA LEU A 83 -17.63 2.32 -2.88
C LEU A 83 -19.05 1.75 -2.96
N SER A 84 -19.19 0.45 -2.68
CA SER A 84 -20.45 -0.27 -2.64
C SER A 84 -21.15 -0.21 -1.27
N GLY A 85 -20.61 0.57 -0.32
CA GLY A 85 -21.20 0.75 1.01
C GLY A 85 -20.77 -0.26 2.08
N VAL A 86 -19.77 -1.10 1.80
CA VAL A 86 -19.23 -2.05 2.78
C VAL A 86 -18.41 -1.32 3.83
N ALA A 87 -18.87 -1.32 5.08
CA ALA A 87 -18.20 -0.64 6.19
C ALA A 87 -17.01 -1.41 6.79
N TRP A 88 -16.87 -2.70 6.47
CA TRP A 88 -15.75 -3.56 6.88
C TRP A 88 -15.28 -4.39 5.67
N PRO A 89 -14.33 -3.88 4.87
CA PRO A 89 -13.87 -4.57 3.68
C PRO A 89 -13.26 -5.94 4.00
N SER A 90 -13.43 -6.92 3.11
CA SER A 90 -12.97 -8.31 3.28
C SER A 90 -11.44 -8.44 3.42
N PHE A 91 -10.70 -7.45 2.93
CA PHE A 91 -9.27 -7.26 3.19
C PHE A 91 -8.93 -7.38 4.67
N MET A 92 -9.79 -6.85 5.56
CA MET A 92 -9.57 -6.86 7.01
C MET A 92 -9.52 -8.25 7.62
N ASP A 93 -10.13 -9.22 6.93
CA ASP A 93 -10.16 -10.63 7.34
C ASP A 93 -9.34 -11.51 6.37
N LEU A 94 -8.56 -10.90 5.47
CA LEU A 94 -7.79 -11.57 4.40
C LEU A 94 -8.65 -12.48 3.50
N ARG A 95 -9.88 -12.03 3.19
CA ARG A 95 -10.84 -12.78 2.35
C ARG A 95 -11.14 -12.09 1.04
N GLY A 96 -11.47 -12.91 0.04
CA GLY A 96 -12.01 -12.46 -1.22
C GLY A 96 -11.02 -11.73 -2.12
N TYR A 97 -9.72 -11.98 -1.94
CA TYR A 97 -8.70 -11.50 -2.87
C TYR A 97 -8.98 -12.06 -4.25
N LEU A 98 -8.96 -11.21 -5.27
CA LEU A 98 -9.04 -11.61 -6.67
C LEU A 98 -7.68 -11.40 -7.37
N ASP A 99 -7.17 -12.45 -8.02
CA ASP A 99 -5.96 -12.34 -8.84
C ASP A 99 -6.27 -11.83 -10.27
N GLU A 100 -5.25 -11.75 -11.13
CA GLU A 100 -5.38 -11.30 -12.53
C GLU A 100 -6.28 -12.22 -13.38
N ASP A 101 -6.45 -13.48 -12.97
CA ASP A 101 -7.26 -14.48 -13.65
C ASP A 101 -8.70 -14.52 -13.08
N ALA A 102 -9.06 -13.53 -12.27
CA ALA A 102 -10.32 -13.45 -11.53
C ALA A 102 -10.57 -14.63 -10.58
N ARG A 103 -9.52 -15.33 -10.14
CA ARG A 103 -9.64 -16.39 -9.13
C ARG A 103 -9.71 -15.77 -7.76
N ARG A 104 -10.76 -16.16 -7.02
CA ARG A 104 -10.99 -15.72 -5.65
C ARG A 104 -10.27 -16.64 -4.67
N GLN A 105 -9.58 -16.03 -3.71
CA GLN A 105 -8.91 -16.75 -2.62
C GLN A 105 -9.10 -16.04 -1.27
N ASP A 106 -9.17 -16.87 -0.22
CA ASP A 106 -9.13 -16.45 1.18
C ASP A 106 -7.81 -16.96 1.78
N PHE A 107 -7.25 -16.22 2.74
CA PHE A 107 -5.99 -16.57 3.38
C PHE A 107 -6.14 -16.63 4.90
N GLU A 108 -5.46 -17.59 5.51
CA GLU A 108 -5.49 -17.80 6.97
C GLU A 108 -4.57 -16.82 7.72
N SER A 109 -3.58 -16.25 7.02
CA SER A 109 -2.60 -15.33 7.59
C SER A 109 -1.99 -14.42 6.53
N ILE A 110 -1.36 -13.33 6.98
CA ILE A 110 -0.55 -12.44 6.14
C ILE A 110 0.57 -13.23 5.44
N ASP A 111 1.22 -14.16 6.15
CA ASP A 111 2.27 -15.00 5.57
C ASP A 111 1.76 -15.90 4.45
N ALA A 112 0.55 -16.46 4.60
CA ALA A 112 -0.08 -17.27 3.57
C ALA A 112 -0.39 -16.45 2.30
N PHE A 113 -0.89 -15.22 2.49
CA PHE A 113 -1.09 -14.26 1.38
C PHE A 113 0.24 -13.93 0.70
N ASN A 114 1.25 -13.52 1.46
CA ASN A 114 2.58 -13.17 0.97
C ASN A 114 3.24 -14.32 0.20
N ALA A 115 3.16 -15.54 0.72
CA ALA A 115 3.71 -16.73 0.08
C ALA A 115 2.98 -17.06 -1.24
N HIS A 116 1.66 -16.93 -1.28
CA HIS A 116 0.88 -17.11 -2.50
C HIS A 116 1.28 -16.11 -3.59
N CYS A 117 1.32 -14.82 -3.26
CA CYS A 117 1.70 -13.77 -4.20
C CYS A 117 3.13 -13.94 -4.70
N ALA A 118 4.08 -14.19 -3.80
CA ALA A 118 5.48 -14.47 -4.17
C ALA A 118 5.60 -15.70 -5.09
N GLY A 119 4.78 -16.74 -4.86
CA GLY A 119 4.71 -17.92 -5.71
C GLY A 119 4.26 -17.59 -7.15
N ARG A 120 3.23 -16.76 -7.31
CA ARG A 120 2.74 -16.31 -8.63
C ARG A 120 3.72 -15.37 -9.35
N GLN A 121 4.46 -14.58 -8.58
CA GLN A 121 5.41 -13.59 -9.12
C GLN A 121 6.76 -14.20 -9.47
N ARG A 122 7.10 -15.34 -8.87
CA ARG A 122 8.37 -16.03 -9.13
C ARG A 122 8.48 -16.42 -10.60
N GLY A 123 9.52 -15.92 -11.25
CA GLY A 123 9.80 -16.19 -12.66
C GLY A 123 9.10 -15.26 -13.64
N LEU A 124 8.31 -14.29 -13.16
CA LEU A 124 7.88 -13.19 -14.01
C LEU A 124 9.08 -12.31 -14.38
N ALA A 125 9.06 -11.80 -15.61
CA ALA A 125 10.06 -10.85 -16.08
C ALA A 125 9.92 -9.51 -15.32
N TRP A 126 11.06 -8.84 -15.08
CA TRP A 126 11.10 -7.60 -14.30
C TRP A 126 10.21 -6.51 -14.88
N ASP A 127 10.20 -6.34 -16.21
CA ASP A 127 9.35 -5.38 -16.92
C ASP A 127 7.87 -5.55 -16.57
N ARG A 128 7.37 -6.79 -16.50
CA ARG A 128 5.98 -7.08 -16.12
C ARG A 128 5.69 -6.73 -14.68
N LEU A 129 6.59 -7.07 -13.76
CA LEU A 129 6.44 -6.74 -12.34
C LEU A 129 6.48 -5.23 -12.11
N GLN A 130 7.42 -4.54 -12.76
CA GLN A 130 7.59 -3.10 -12.69
C GLN A 130 6.35 -2.36 -13.23
N SER A 131 5.90 -2.69 -14.44
CA SER A 131 4.71 -2.06 -15.02
C SER A 131 3.46 -2.30 -14.17
N ALA A 132 3.24 -3.54 -13.71
CA ALA A 132 2.08 -3.85 -12.88
C ALA A 132 2.09 -3.08 -11.55
N ALA A 133 3.25 -2.95 -10.91
CA ALA A 133 3.40 -2.20 -9.67
C ALA A 133 3.12 -0.71 -9.86
N LEU A 134 3.69 -0.10 -10.91
CA LEU A 134 3.46 1.32 -11.23
C LEU A 134 1.99 1.60 -11.56
N ASP A 135 1.34 0.72 -12.33
CA ASP A 135 -0.07 0.86 -12.70
C ASP A 135 -0.98 0.77 -11.47
N LEU A 136 -0.70 -0.17 -10.56
CA LEU A 136 -1.50 -0.38 -9.35
C LEU A 136 -1.32 0.78 -8.36
N ALA A 137 -0.10 1.27 -8.14
CA ALA A 137 0.16 2.44 -7.30
C ALA A 137 -0.55 3.70 -7.85
N CYS A 138 -0.50 3.92 -9.18
CA CYS A 138 -1.23 5.03 -9.79
C CYS A 138 -2.76 4.87 -9.66
N ALA A 139 -3.28 3.67 -9.87
CA ALA A 139 -4.71 3.38 -9.77
C ALA A 139 -5.22 3.57 -8.32
N SER A 140 -4.44 3.14 -7.34
CA SER A 140 -4.77 3.27 -5.93
C SER A 140 -4.78 4.76 -5.52
N ALA A 141 -3.81 5.56 -5.94
CA ALA A 141 -3.80 7.00 -5.73
C ALA A 141 -4.98 7.73 -6.39
N ALA A 142 -5.29 7.39 -7.64
CA ALA A 142 -6.43 7.96 -8.35
C ALA A 142 -7.77 7.64 -7.65
N LEU A 143 -7.90 6.46 -7.05
CA LEU A 143 -9.10 6.04 -6.33
C LEU A 143 -9.41 6.95 -5.12
N PHE A 144 -8.38 7.36 -4.38
CA PHE A 144 -8.52 8.28 -3.24
C PHE A 144 -8.63 9.75 -3.66
N ALA A 145 -7.94 10.14 -4.75
CA ALA A 145 -7.95 11.51 -5.26
C ALA A 145 -9.24 11.89 -6.00
N SER A 146 -9.99 10.91 -6.51
CA SER A 146 -11.22 11.19 -7.23
C SER A 146 -12.30 11.78 -6.31
N PRO A 147 -12.93 12.91 -6.69
CA PRO A 147 -13.87 13.64 -5.83
C PRO A 147 -15.19 12.91 -5.58
N CYS A 148 -15.47 11.82 -6.28
CA CYS A 148 -16.71 11.04 -6.16
C CYS A 148 -16.50 9.58 -5.72
N LEU A 149 -15.25 9.11 -5.66
CA LEU A 149 -14.92 7.74 -5.27
C LEU A 149 -14.68 7.65 -3.77
N LEU A 150 -13.46 7.55 -3.27
CA LEU A 150 -13.20 7.41 -1.83
C LEU A 150 -13.14 8.77 -1.12
N THR A 151 -14.28 9.44 -1.05
CA THR A 151 -14.44 10.73 -0.37
C THR A 151 -14.28 10.60 1.15
N ALA A 152 -13.99 11.72 1.83
CA ALA A 152 -13.93 11.78 3.29
C ALA A 152 -15.16 11.16 3.97
N GLU A 153 -16.35 11.49 3.46
CA GLU A 153 -17.61 10.95 3.98
C GLU A 153 -17.70 9.42 3.85
N ARG A 154 -17.26 8.84 2.73
CA ARG A 154 -17.27 7.38 2.55
C ARG A 154 -16.27 6.70 3.47
N LEU A 155 -15.09 7.28 3.66
CA LEU A 155 -14.09 6.76 4.59
C LEU A 155 -14.60 6.81 6.04
N GLU A 156 -15.26 7.90 6.44
CA GLU A 156 -15.91 8.04 7.76
C GLU A 156 -17.01 7.01 8.02
N ARG A 157 -17.74 6.58 7.00
CA ARG A 157 -18.83 5.59 7.16
C ARG A 157 -18.35 4.17 7.44
N THR A 158 -17.05 3.92 7.34
CA THR A 158 -16.47 2.62 7.65
C THR A 158 -16.36 2.40 9.17
N ARG A 159 -16.27 1.14 9.61
CA ARG A 159 -16.20 0.83 11.04
C ARG A 159 -14.86 1.30 11.64
N PRO A 160 -14.84 1.78 12.89
CA PRO A 160 -13.60 2.12 13.56
C PRO A 160 -12.76 0.86 13.80
N THR A 161 -11.44 1.03 13.69
CA THR A 161 -10.45 0.03 14.09
C THR A 161 -9.26 0.73 14.73
N THR A 162 -8.42 -0.04 15.42
CA THR A 162 -7.18 0.46 16.02
C THR A 162 -5.99 -0.25 15.40
N TRP A 163 -5.15 0.52 14.70
CA TRP A 163 -3.93 0.01 14.09
C TRP A 163 -2.69 0.40 14.90
N GLY A 164 -1.65 -0.42 14.83
CA GLY A 164 -0.34 -0.08 15.39
C GLY A 164 0.41 0.86 14.45
N LEU A 165 1.02 1.91 14.97
CA LEU A 165 1.96 2.76 14.23
C LEU A 165 3.39 2.43 14.68
N HIS A 166 4.40 3.03 14.04
CA HIS A 166 5.79 2.83 14.46
C HIS A 166 6.03 3.15 15.94
N GLY A 167 6.76 2.24 16.61
CA GLY A 167 6.94 2.23 18.06
C GLY A 167 5.71 1.66 18.80
N ASP A 168 5.52 2.04 20.06
CA ASP A 168 4.38 1.60 20.88
C ASP A 168 3.09 2.43 20.62
N ARG A 169 3.03 3.14 19.50
CA ARG A 169 1.92 4.06 19.18
C ARG A 169 0.78 3.30 18.52
N ARG A 170 -0.44 3.75 18.79
CA ARG A 170 -1.66 3.21 18.18
C ARG A 170 -2.55 4.35 17.72
N ALA A 171 -3.23 4.14 16.61
CA ALA A 171 -4.19 5.09 16.06
C ALA A 171 -5.55 4.42 15.88
N SER A 172 -6.60 5.09 16.36
CA SER A 172 -7.98 4.68 16.14
C SER A 172 -8.63 5.57 15.09
N ALA A 173 -9.13 4.97 14.02
CA ALA A 173 -9.87 5.67 12.98
C ALA A 173 -10.81 4.69 12.25
N PRO A 174 -11.84 5.18 11.53
CA PRO A 174 -12.55 4.40 10.52
C PRO A 174 -11.57 3.65 9.61
N VAL A 175 -11.86 2.38 9.32
CA VAL A 175 -10.96 1.47 8.59
C VAL A 175 -10.58 1.98 7.19
N GLY A 176 -11.42 2.78 6.54
CA GLY A 176 -11.08 3.43 5.27
C GLY A 176 -9.82 4.31 5.37
N TRP A 177 -9.64 5.04 6.49
CA TRP A 177 -8.44 5.84 6.72
C TRP A 177 -7.21 4.99 7.04
N GLN A 178 -7.41 3.82 7.65
CA GLN A 178 -6.33 2.90 8.00
C GLN A 178 -5.84 2.13 6.78
N ILE A 179 -6.75 1.68 5.91
CA ILE A 179 -6.44 1.08 4.60
C ILE A 179 -5.57 2.02 3.76
N TRP A 180 -5.92 3.31 3.72
CA TRP A 180 -5.12 4.29 2.99
C TRP A 180 -3.72 4.47 3.61
N MET A 181 -3.60 4.43 4.93
CA MET A 181 -2.30 4.48 5.61
C MET A 181 -1.44 3.26 5.28
N ILE A 182 -1.99 2.05 5.40
CA ILE A 182 -1.29 0.78 5.13
C ILE A 182 -0.75 0.77 3.70
N LEU A 183 -1.54 1.26 2.74
CA LEU A 183 -1.10 1.43 1.36
C LEU A 183 0.19 2.28 1.27
N MET A 184 0.14 3.51 1.80
CA MET A 184 1.29 4.42 1.74
C MET A 184 2.48 3.92 2.58
N GLU A 185 2.24 3.16 3.64
CA GLU A 185 3.26 2.56 4.49
C GLU A 185 4.12 1.55 3.72
N HIS A 186 3.50 0.69 2.88
CA HIS A 186 4.25 -0.24 2.03
C HIS A 186 5.11 0.50 0.99
N GLU A 187 4.63 1.63 0.46
CA GLU A 187 5.34 2.43 -0.54
C GLU A 187 6.48 3.29 0.04
N SER A 188 6.27 3.89 1.23
CA SER A 188 7.18 4.92 1.79
C SER A 188 7.94 4.53 3.05
N VAL A 189 7.61 3.40 3.67
CA VAL A 189 8.23 3.00 4.95
C VAL A 189 8.85 1.63 4.87
N GLU A 190 8.05 0.58 4.70
CA GLU A 190 8.49 -0.81 4.92
C GLU A 190 9.65 -1.21 3.99
N HIS A 191 9.57 -0.78 2.73
CA HIS A 191 10.53 -1.16 1.70
C HIS A 191 11.33 0.01 1.12
N ALA A 192 11.07 1.24 1.57
CA ALA A 192 11.66 2.45 1.02
C ALA A 192 13.20 2.43 1.00
N ALA A 193 13.83 1.91 2.05
CA ALA A 193 15.29 1.85 2.12
C ALA A 193 15.89 0.86 1.10
N ASP A 194 15.21 -0.26 0.84
CA ASP A 194 15.62 -1.23 -0.16
C ASP A 194 15.46 -0.65 -1.57
N LEU A 195 14.31 -0.03 -1.84
CA LEU A 195 14.01 0.60 -3.14
C LEU A 195 14.96 1.77 -3.44
N ALA A 196 15.19 2.66 -2.48
CA ALA A 196 16.07 3.81 -2.64
C ALA A 196 17.53 3.39 -2.93
N ARG A 197 18.03 2.35 -2.24
CA ARG A 197 19.37 1.80 -2.53
C ARG A 197 19.44 1.20 -3.92
N ALA A 198 18.44 0.40 -4.29
CA ALA A 198 18.39 -0.24 -5.60
C ALA A 198 18.30 0.77 -6.76
N ALA A 199 17.59 1.87 -6.55
CA ALA A 199 17.45 2.96 -7.50
C ALA A 199 18.74 3.79 -7.68
N ALA A 200 19.62 3.82 -6.67
CA ALA A 200 20.86 4.62 -6.70
C ALA A 200 22.00 3.97 -7.50
N GLY A 201 21.92 2.66 -7.78
CA GLY A 201 22.96 1.90 -8.49
C GLY A 201 23.96 1.23 -7.54
#